data_AF-A0A7Y5KI39-F1
#
_entry.id   AF-A0A7Y5KI39-F1
#
_cell.length_a   1.000
_cell.length_b   1.000
_cell.length_c   1.000
_cell.angle_alpha   90.00
_cell.angle_beta   90.00
_cell.angle_gamma   90.00
#
_symmetry.space_group_name_H-M   'P 1'
#
loop_
_entity.id
_entity.type
_entity.pdbx_description
1 polymer ?
#
loop_
_entity_poly.entity_id
_entity_poly.type
_entity_poly.pdbx_seq_one_letter_code
_entity_poly.pdbx_strand_id
1 'polypeptide(L)'
;LAQRPRIGDLAANPFLLSMICFTFEQGGDAALLERRSDLYEKCTQYLLQRAYDPESSASARSNYENTIAILKDVSLRFFLWKEDDFPVEHVNVMGRAALSAAILGRPEDFLNRLERETGLIQRAKEGFTFVHRSLWEYFTALALRDKTNDPRPKSSGTSFVIRHAANPDWEEVVRLYAGLLQNDEAVAALVNGLWNLNRPLALRVTTEVKTPAAELLKPLIEEEQGNQGKLLLIDGLEQSLHLISPTERPKLARETLDILLIKCEERDCEVIYHAQELLEKLDMQPLQPGGLIYELFDLAHASERQQKFLADPANHFEWIEVKGGEFWMGDDEHRGDEKPAHRVKVDSFRMAKHPVTVRMLVDFKFASHYDEDENLPATGNTWYEAYYFALWIDGRLPTEAEWEYAARGGKKAKRTQYYFDGAVEELPNHAWFGESGRELAHAVDEINPRTGKENLNPLGLANILGNVWEWCADWYNGSYYQNSPQSNPKGPTQGTRRMLRGGAWGGIAGYLRCAYRDRNYPAVRNAGVGFRCAQDVR
;
A
#
# COMPACT_ATOMS: atom_id res chain seq x y z
N LEU A 1 -38.40 -13.24 4.75
CA LEU A 1 -37.43 -13.97 3.90
C LEU A 1 -38.10 -15.07 3.07
N ALA A 2 -38.94 -15.93 3.67
CA ALA A 2 -39.61 -17.06 3.00
C ALA A 2 -40.52 -16.74 1.79
N GLN A 3 -40.98 -15.50 1.60
CA GLN A 3 -41.81 -15.10 0.45
C GLN A 3 -41.02 -14.63 -0.78
N ARG A 4 -39.67 -14.61 -0.72
CA ARG A 4 -38.84 -14.26 -1.88
C ARG A 4 -38.53 -15.53 -2.69
N PRO A 5 -38.92 -15.63 -3.97
CA PRO A 5 -38.69 -16.82 -4.81
C PRO A 5 -37.22 -17.28 -4.78
N ARG A 6 -36.29 -16.32 -4.92
CA ARG A 6 -34.84 -16.56 -4.82
C ARG A 6 -34.39 -17.25 -3.52
N ILE A 7 -35.02 -16.95 -2.39
CA ILE A 7 -34.67 -17.59 -1.10
C ILE A 7 -35.28 -18.99 -1.02
N GLY A 8 -36.46 -19.20 -1.61
CA GLY A 8 -37.04 -20.53 -1.79
C GLY A 8 -36.16 -21.43 -2.66
N ASP A 9 -35.65 -20.89 -3.77
CA ASP A 9 -34.74 -21.61 -4.68
C ASP A 9 -33.40 -21.94 -3.99
N LEU A 10 -32.84 -21.00 -3.21
CA LEU A 10 -31.63 -21.23 -2.41
C LEU A 10 -31.86 -22.28 -1.30
N ALA A 11 -33.02 -22.24 -0.63
CA ALA A 11 -33.36 -23.18 0.43
C ALA A 11 -33.73 -24.58 -0.07
N ALA A 12 -34.03 -24.74 -1.37
CA ALA A 12 -34.28 -26.04 -1.98
C ALA A 12 -33.02 -26.91 -2.06
N ASN A 13 -31.83 -26.31 -1.98
CA ASN A 13 -30.56 -27.01 -1.97
C ASN A 13 -30.09 -27.24 -0.53
N PRO A 14 -29.96 -28.50 -0.07
CA PRO A 14 -29.53 -28.81 1.30
C PRO A 14 -28.19 -28.17 1.69
N PHE A 15 -27.23 -28.06 0.76
CA PHE A 15 -25.94 -27.43 1.01
C PHE A 15 -26.05 -25.93 1.20
N LEU A 16 -26.74 -25.22 0.32
CA LEU A 16 -26.97 -23.78 0.47
C LEU A 16 -27.80 -23.46 1.71
N LEU A 17 -28.78 -24.31 2.04
CA LEU A 17 -29.54 -24.19 3.28
C LEU A 17 -28.64 -24.39 4.51
N SER A 18 -27.73 -25.36 4.48
CA SER A 18 -26.79 -25.61 5.58
C SER A 18 -25.84 -24.43 5.76
N MET A 19 -25.33 -23.87 4.66
CA MET A 19 -24.53 -22.64 4.69
C MET A 19 -25.30 -21.50 5.37
N ILE A 20 -26.56 -21.25 4.97
CA ILE A 20 -27.42 -20.25 5.60
C ILE A 20 -27.57 -20.55 7.09
N CYS A 21 -27.97 -21.77 7.47
CA CYS A 21 -28.17 -22.14 8.87
C CYS A 21 -26.92 -21.92 9.71
N PHE A 22 -25.76 -22.43 9.31
CA PHE A 22 -24.51 -22.28 10.08
C PHE A 22 -24.00 -20.84 10.13
N THR A 23 -24.35 -20.02 9.15
CA THR A 23 -24.07 -18.58 9.15
C THR A 23 -24.95 -17.83 10.16
N PHE A 24 -26.19 -18.29 10.41
CA PHE A 24 -27.17 -17.62 11.27
C PHE A 24 -27.36 -18.25 12.67
N GLU A 25 -26.91 -19.49 12.89
CA GLU A 25 -27.06 -20.22 14.17
C GLU A 25 -26.11 -19.70 15.28
N GLN A 26 -25.07 -18.92 14.93
CA GLN A 26 -24.06 -18.38 15.85
C GLN A 26 -24.51 -17.13 16.66
N GLY A 27 -25.82 -16.96 16.92
CA GLY A 27 -26.34 -15.92 17.82
C GLY A 27 -26.30 -14.48 17.26
N GLY A 28 -27.03 -13.58 17.91
CA GLY A 28 -27.28 -12.20 17.46
C GLY A 28 -26.07 -11.25 17.41
N ASP A 29 -24.87 -11.73 17.71
CA ASP A 29 -23.59 -11.10 17.36
C ASP A 29 -22.93 -12.01 16.31
N ALA A 30 -23.05 -11.63 15.04
CA ALA A 30 -22.63 -12.41 13.89
C ALA A 30 -21.10 -12.55 13.80
N ALA A 31 -20.49 -13.38 14.64
CA ALA A 31 -19.21 -13.98 14.33
C ALA A 31 -19.46 -15.04 13.24
N LEU A 32 -19.50 -14.60 11.98
CA LEU A 32 -19.32 -15.48 10.82
C LEU A 32 -18.13 -16.40 11.12
N LEU A 33 -18.21 -17.69 10.76
CA LEU A 33 -17.06 -18.59 10.86
C LEU A 33 -15.85 -17.90 10.25
N GLU A 34 -14.80 -17.69 11.05
CA GLU A 34 -13.64 -16.88 10.67
C GLU A 34 -12.96 -17.41 9.40
N ARG A 35 -13.11 -18.71 9.09
CA ARG A 35 -12.46 -19.36 7.96
C ARG A 35 -13.45 -20.16 7.12
N ARG A 36 -13.29 -20.05 5.80
CA ARG A 36 -14.18 -20.69 4.82
C ARG A 36 -14.05 -22.21 4.84
N SER A 37 -12.83 -22.72 5.06
CA SER A 37 -12.58 -24.16 5.22
C SER A 37 -13.42 -24.79 6.35
N ASP A 38 -13.55 -24.10 7.49
CA ASP A 38 -14.32 -24.56 8.65
C ASP A 38 -15.84 -24.59 8.33
N LEU A 39 -16.33 -23.62 7.56
CA LEU A 39 -17.72 -23.58 7.11
C LEU A 39 -18.05 -24.72 6.15
N TYR A 40 -17.20 -24.96 5.15
CA TYR A 40 -17.35 -26.09 4.23
C TYR A 40 -17.23 -27.42 4.96
N GLU A 41 -16.31 -27.55 5.91
CA GLU A 41 -16.17 -28.74 6.74
C GLU A 41 -17.44 -29.03 7.53
N LYS A 42 -17.99 -28.05 8.26
CA LYS A 42 -19.23 -28.22 9.02
C LYS A 42 -20.42 -28.60 8.13
N CYS A 43 -20.59 -27.91 7.00
CA CYS A 43 -21.69 -28.20 6.07
C CYS A 43 -21.59 -29.61 5.50
N THR A 44 -20.40 -30.03 5.05
CA THR A 44 -20.21 -31.35 4.46
C THR A 44 -20.33 -32.46 5.50
N GLN A 45 -19.75 -32.29 6.69
CA GLN A 45 -19.90 -33.24 7.80
C GLN A 45 -21.37 -33.41 8.18
N TYR A 46 -22.12 -32.32 8.35
CA TYR A 46 -23.54 -32.38 8.71
C TYR A 46 -24.37 -33.15 7.68
N LEU A 47 -24.21 -32.81 6.39
CA LEU A 47 -24.96 -33.45 5.30
C LEU A 47 -24.64 -34.93 5.17
N LEU A 48 -23.36 -35.30 5.33
CA LEU A 48 -22.92 -36.68 5.26
C LEU A 48 -23.33 -37.48 6.49
N GLN A 49 -23.25 -36.93 7.71
CA GLN A 49 -23.69 -37.59 8.93
C GLN A 49 -25.21 -37.83 8.93
N ARG A 50 -25.98 -36.89 8.37
CA ARG A 50 -27.43 -37.07 8.20
C ARG A 50 -27.78 -38.25 7.29
N ALA A 51 -26.99 -38.46 6.23
CA ALA A 51 -27.20 -39.56 5.28
C ALA A 51 -26.58 -40.88 5.77
N TYR A 52 -25.43 -40.80 6.43
CA TYR A 52 -24.61 -41.92 6.87
C TYR A 52 -24.14 -41.65 8.31
N ASP A 53 -25.01 -41.88 9.29
CA ASP A 53 -24.67 -41.66 10.70
C ASP A 53 -23.52 -42.61 11.12
N PRO A 54 -22.28 -42.11 11.28
CA PRO A 54 -21.11 -42.95 11.51
C PRO A 54 -21.09 -43.56 12.92
N GLU A 55 -21.95 -43.09 13.83
CA GLU A 55 -22.09 -43.62 15.19
C GLU A 55 -23.17 -44.71 15.27
N SER A 56 -24.04 -44.80 14.27
CA SER A 56 -25.13 -45.79 14.25
C SER A 56 -24.65 -47.24 14.07
N SER A 57 -23.59 -47.46 13.28
CA SER A 57 -23.01 -48.79 13.03
C SER A 57 -21.65 -48.72 12.32
N ALA A 58 -20.87 -49.80 12.41
CA ALA A 58 -19.61 -49.95 11.67
C ALA A 58 -19.79 -49.85 10.14
N SER A 59 -20.93 -50.35 9.61
CA SER A 59 -21.25 -50.23 8.19
C SER A 59 -21.54 -48.79 7.80
N ALA A 60 -22.28 -48.03 8.62
CA ALA A 60 -22.56 -46.62 8.36
C ALA A 60 -21.29 -45.76 8.44
N ARG A 61 -20.38 -46.04 9.39
CA ARG A 61 -19.05 -45.42 9.45
C ARG A 61 -18.23 -45.67 8.19
N SER A 62 -18.19 -46.92 7.73
CA SER A 62 -17.50 -47.26 6.48
C SER A 62 -18.12 -46.58 5.26
N ASN A 63 -19.46 -46.47 5.20
CA ASN A 63 -20.16 -45.75 4.13
C ASN A 63 -19.79 -44.26 4.13
N TYR A 64 -19.77 -43.63 5.30
CA TYR A 64 -19.37 -42.23 5.48
C TYR A 64 -17.93 -42.00 4.98
N GLU A 65 -16.97 -42.82 5.45
CA GLU A 65 -15.56 -42.72 5.07
C GLU A 65 -15.33 -42.97 3.57
N ASN A 66 -15.96 -44.00 3.00
CA ASN A 66 -15.86 -44.34 1.58
C ASN A 66 -16.46 -43.23 0.70
N THR A 67 -17.58 -42.65 1.12
CA THR A 67 -18.22 -41.54 0.39
C THR A 67 -17.28 -40.34 0.30
N ILE A 68 -16.64 -39.96 1.42
CA ILE A 68 -15.65 -38.88 1.45
C ILE A 68 -14.46 -39.21 0.54
N ALA A 69 -13.94 -40.44 0.58
CA ALA A 69 -12.82 -40.86 -0.25
C ALA A 69 -13.14 -40.76 -1.76
N ILE A 70 -14.35 -41.18 -2.16
CA ILE A 70 -14.81 -41.09 -3.55
C ILE A 70 -14.96 -39.63 -3.98
N LEU A 71 -15.58 -38.78 -3.15
CA LEU A 71 -15.73 -37.35 -3.44
C LEU A 71 -14.38 -36.65 -3.61
N LYS A 72 -13.36 -37.01 -2.81
CA LYS A 72 -11.98 -36.52 -2.93
C LYS A 72 -11.30 -36.98 -4.23
N ASP A 73 -11.44 -38.24 -4.62
CA ASP A 73 -10.80 -38.76 -5.83
C ASP A 73 -11.44 -38.20 -7.10
N VAL A 74 -12.78 -38.18 -7.16
CA VAL A 74 -13.54 -37.63 -8.29
C VAL A 74 -13.27 -36.13 -8.42
N SER A 75 -13.36 -35.36 -7.33
CA SER A 75 -13.10 -33.91 -7.36
C SER A 75 -11.73 -33.60 -7.95
N LEU A 76 -10.64 -34.15 -7.41
CA LEU A 76 -9.29 -33.83 -7.85
C LEU A 76 -9.05 -34.21 -9.33
N ARG A 77 -9.53 -35.38 -9.78
CA ARG A 77 -9.28 -35.84 -11.15
C ARG A 77 -9.99 -35.00 -12.19
N PHE A 78 -11.29 -34.76 -12.00
CA PHE A 78 -12.06 -33.95 -12.93
C PHE A 78 -11.61 -32.49 -12.91
N PHE A 79 -11.13 -32.00 -11.76
CA PHE A 79 -10.54 -30.67 -11.68
C PHE A 79 -9.27 -30.57 -12.52
N LEU A 80 -8.44 -31.62 -12.51
CA LEU A 80 -7.24 -31.70 -13.35
C LEU A 80 -7.56 -31.87 -14.83
N TRP A 81 -8.64 -32.58 -15.17
CA TRP A 81 -9.10 -32.75 -16.55
C TRP A 81 -9.84 -31.52 -17.09
N LYS A 82 -10.17 -30.55 -16.22
CA LYS A 82 -10.99 -29.37 -16.55
C LYS A 82 -12.36 -29.76 -17.12
N GLU A 83 -12.95 -30.80 -16.53
CA GLU A 83 -14.27 -31.31 -16.89
C GLU A 83 -15.25 -31.00 -15.76
N ASP A 84 -16.31 -30.24 -16.07
CA ASP A 84 -17.30 -29.80 -15.08
C ASP A 84 -18.27 -30.91 -14.63
N ASP A 85 -18.43 -31.93 -15.48
CA ASP A 85 -19.32 -33.07 -15.26
C ASP A 85 -18.50 -34.36 -15.19
N PHE A 86 -18.89 -35.29 -14.31
CA PHE A 86 -18.28 -36.62 -14.23
C PHE A 86 -19.25 -37.74 -14.63
N PRO A 87 -18.97 -38.47 -15.72
CA PRO A 87 -19.78 -39.61 -16.14
C PRO A 87 -19.74 -40.78 -15.15
N VAL A 88 -20.83 -41.54 -15.08
CA VAL A 88 -20.97 -42.70 -14.18
C VAL A 88 -19.91 -43.77 -14.46
N GLU A 89 -19.51 -43.90 -15.72
CA GLU A 89 -18.48 -44.82 -16.22
C GLU A 89 -17.10 -44.49 -15.66
N HIS A 90 -16.80 -43.22 -15.41
CA HIS A 90 -15.53 -42.80 -14.84
C HIS A 90 -15.47 -43.10 -13.34
N VAL A 91 -16.59 -42.94 -12.62
CA VAL A 91 -16.70 -43.38 -11.22
C VAL A 91 -16.57 -44.90 -11.10
N ASN A 92 -17.05 -45.66 -12.08
CA ASN A 92 -16.83 -47.12 -12.17
C ASN A 92 -15.34 -47.50 -12.27
N VAL A 93 -14.54 -46.75 -13.05
CA VAL A 93 -13.11 -47.03 -13.24
C VAL A 93 -12.30 -46.63 -12.01
N MET A 94 -12.57 -45.44 -11.45
CA MET A 94 -11.94 -44.95 -10.23
C MET A 94 -12.26 -45.84 -9.04
N GLY A 95 -13.48 -46.35 -9.02
CA GLY A 95 -14.00 -47.22 -7.99
C GLY A 95 -13.28 -48.55 -7.84
N ARG A 96 -12.70 -49.12 -8.90
CA ARG A 96 -12.05 -50.45 -8.81
C ARG A 96 -10.80 -50.49 -7.93
N ALA A 97 -10.20 -49.34 -7.62
CA ALA A 97 -9.04 -49.25 -6.74
C ALA A 97 -9.41 -49.02 -5.25
N ALA A 98 -10.63 -48.57 -4.94
CA ALA A 98 -11.06 -48.18 -3.59
C ALA A 98 -12.37 -48.83 -3.11
N LEU A 99 -13.25 -49.28 -4.01
CA LEU A 99 -14.50 -49.94 -3.66
C LEU A 99 -14.26 -51.43 -3.40
N SER A 100 -14.50 -51.87 -2.17
CA SER A 100 -14.94 -53.25 -2.00
C SER A 100 -16.33 -53.38 -2.63
N ALA A 101 -16.53 -54.42 -3.43
CA ALA A 101 -17.80 -54.71 -4.11
C ALA A 101 -18.99 -54.92 -3.16
N ALA A 102 -18.76 -54.93 -1.83
CA ALA A 102 -19.76 -55.21 -0.82
C ALA A 102 -20.54 -53.96 -0.34
N ILE A 103 -20.08 -52.74 -0.59
CA ILE A 103 -20.51 -51.57 0.21
C ILE A 103 -21.48 -50.60 -0.52
N LEU A 104 -21.46 -50.50 -1.86
CA LEU A 104 -22.20 -49.42 -2.56
C LEU A 104 -23.17 -49.84 -3.67
N GLY A 105 -23.17 -51.08 -4.13
CA GLY A 105 -23.96 -51.48 -5.31
C GLY A 105 -23.38 -50.90 -6.61
N ARG A 106 -24.24 -50.57 -7.60
CA ARG A 106 -23.78 -49.97 -8.87
C ARG A 106 -23.42 -48.50 -8.65
N PRO A 107 -22.37 -47.94 -9.28
CA PRO A 107 -22.00 -46.53 -9.09
C PRO A 107 -23.11 -45.52 -9.40
N GLU A 108 -23.99 -45.85 -10.34
CA GLU A 108 -25.18 -45.04 -10.61
C GLU A 108 -26.12 -44.98 -9.39
N ASP A 109 -26.35 -46.10 -8.71
CA ASP A 109 -27.19 -46.17 -7.51
C ASP A 109 -26.57 -45.37 -6.35
N PHE A 110 -25.24 -45.40 -6.24
CA PHE A 110 -24.50 -44.58 -5.28
C PHE A 110 -24.66 -43.09 -5.55
N LEU A 111 -24.40 -42.64 -6.79
CA LEU A 111 -24.48 -41.21 -7.13
C LEU A 111 -25.90 -40.67 -7.00
N ASN A 112 -26.91 -41.44 -7.43
CA ASN A 112 -28.32 -41.10 -7.22
C ASN A 112 -28.67 -40.98 -5.73
N ARG A 113 -28.12 -41.87 -4.89
CA ARG A 113 -28.33 -41.81 -3.44
C ARG A 113 -27.65 -40.58 -2.84
N LEU A 114 -26.41 -40.31 -3.24
CA LEU A 114 -25.63 -39.18 -2.76
C LEU A 114 -26.30 -37.85 -3.12
N GLU A 115 -26.75 -37.69 -4.36
CA GLU A 115 -27.59 -36.56 -4.81
C GLU A 115 -28.82 -36.40 -3.91
N ARG A 116 -29.61 -37.46 -3.77
CA ARG A 116 -30.89 -37.42 -3.03
C ARG A 116 -30.73 -37.15 -1.53
N GLU A 117 -29.74 -37.75 -0.89
CA GLU A 117 -29.63 -37.77 0.58
C GLU A 117 -28.78 -36.62 1.13
N THR A 118 -27.76 -36.18 0.37
CA THR A 118 -26.81 -35.15 0.82
C THR A 118 -26.97 -33.82 0.08
N GLY A 119 -27.39 -33.83 -1.20
CA GLY A 119 -27.41 -32.62 -2.02
C GLY A 119 -26.03 -32.03 -2.33
N LEU A 120 -24.93 -32.78 -2.11
CA LEU A 120 -23.57 -32.32 -2.42
C LEU A 120 -23.27 -32.35 -3.92
N ILE A 121 -23.98 -33.20 -4.66
CA ILE A 121 -23.90 -33.35 -6.11
C ILE A 121 -25.30 -33.24 -6.71
N GLN A 122 -25.35 -32.98 -8.01
CA GLN A 122 -26.58 -32.88 -8.80
C GLN A 122 -26.39 -33.48 -10.18
N ARG A 123 -27.48 -33.89 -10.84
CA ARG A 123 -27.45 -34.31 -12.24
C ARG A 123 -26.95 -33.20 -13.18
N ALA A 124 -26.16 -33.60 -14.16
CA ALA A 124 -25.60 -32.74 -15.21
C ALA A 124 -25.86 -33.32 -16.61
N LYS A 125 -25.25 -32.74 -17.65
CA LYS A 125 -25.50 -33.18 -19.04
C LYS A 125 -25.00 -34.60 -19.27
N GLU A 126 -23.80 -34.90 -18.77
CA GLU A 126 -23.15 -36.20 -18.94
C GLU A 126 -22.78 -36.80 -17.57
N GLY A 127 -23.80 -37.04 -16.73
CA GLY A 127 -23.64 -37.69 -15.42
C GLY A 127 -23.99 -36.76 -14.26
N PHE A 128 -23.00 -36.45 -13.41
CA PHE A 128 -23.18 -35.66 -12.20
C PHE A 128 -22.14 -34.54 -12.10
N THR A 129 -22.46 -33.49 -11.34
CA THR A 129 -21.53 -32.42 -10.98
C THR A 129 -21.70 -32.04 -9.52
N PHE A 130 -20.73 -31.33 -8.95
CA PHE A 130 -20.91 -30.73 -7.63
C PHE A 130 -21.96 -29.64 -7.68
N VAL A 131 -22.76 -29.54 -6.61
CA VAL A 131 -23.85 -28.58 -6.55
C VAL A 131 -23.38 -27.12 -6.57
N HIS A 132 -22.13 -26.89 -6.18
CA HIS A 132 -21.48 -25.58 -6.19
C HIS A 132 -19.98 -25.73 -6.48
N ARG A 133 -19.41 -24.76 -7.21
CA ARG A 133 -17.98 -24.75 -7.58
C ARG A 133 -17.05 -24.78 -6.37
N SER A 134 -17.32 -23.97 -5.34
CA SER A 134 -16.47 -23.96 -4.14
C SER A 134 -16.55 -25.24 -3.32
N LEU A 135 -17.64 -26.00 -3.44
CA LEU A 135 -17.73 -27.32 -2.81
C LEU A 135 -16.81 -28.33 -3.52
N TRP A 136 -16.77 -28.27 -4.86
CA TRP A 136 -15.80 -29.04 -5.64
C TRP A 136 -14.36 -28.66 -5.25
N GLU A 137 -14.06 -27.37 -5.17
CA GLU A 137 -12.74 -26.86 -4.79
C GLU A 137 -12.34 -27.28 -3.37
N TYR A 138 -13.30 -27.32 -2.45
CA TYR A 138 -13.10 -27.85 -1.10
C TYR A 138 -12.71 -29.33 -1.09
N PHE A 139 -13.42 -30.20 -1.82
CA PHE A 139 -13.07 -31.61 -1.90
C PHE A 139 -11.73 -31.84 -2.62
N THR A 140 -11.41 -31.03 -3.62
CA THR A 140 -10.08 -31.01 -4.26
C THR A 140 -8.99 -30.63 -3.26
N ALA A 141 -9.20 -29.59 -2.45
CA ALA A 141 -8.26 -29.16 -1.41
C ALA A 141 -8.08 -30.24 -0.33
N LEU A 142 -9.16 -30.90 0.10
CA LEU A 142 -9.13 -32.04 1.01
C LEU A 142 -8.32 -33.22 0.45
N ALA A 143 -8.50 -33.55 -0.83
CA ALA A 143 -7.78 -34.62 -1.50
C ALA A 143 -6.26 -34.34 -1.55
N LEU A 144 -5.88 -33.08 -1.72
CA LEU A 144 -4.49 -32.64 -1.69
C LEU A 144 -3.92 -32.62 -0.28
N ARG A 145 -4.72 -32.22 0.72
CA ARG A 145 -4.32 -32.24 2.14
C ARG A 145 -3.95 -33.65 2.59
N ASP A 146 -4.71 -34.65 2.19
CA ASP A 146 -4.43 -36.04 2.57
C ASP A 146 -3.12 -36.58 1.94
N LYS A 147 -2.59 -35.90 0.91
CA LYS A 147 -1.27 -36.19 0.30
C LYS A 147 -0.12 -35.41 0.93
N THR A 148 -0.36 -34.56 1.92
CA THR A 148 0.68 -33.69 2.51
C THR A 148 1.77 -34.48 3.24
N ASN A 149 1.45 -35.67 3.74
CA ASN A 149 2.39 -36.57 4.42
C ASN A 149 3.08 -37.58 3.47
N ASP A 150 3.01 -37.41 2.15
CA ASP A 150 3.76 -38.28 1.22
C ASP A 150 5.27 -38.04 1.42
N PRO A 151 6.05 -39.07 1.80
CA PRO A 151 7.48 -38.93 2.09
C PRO A 151 8.33 -38.53 0.87
N ARG A 152 7.75 -38.44 -0.33
CA ARG A 152 8.41 -37.95 -1.54
C ARG A 152 8.12 -36.44 -1.71
N PRO A 153 9.10 -35.53 -1.55
CA PRO A 153 8.87 -34.08 -1.54
C PRO A 153 8.20 -33.50 -2.79
N LYS A 154 8.40 -34.13 -3.95
CA LYS A 154 7.80 -33.72 -5.24
C LYS A 154 6.33 -34.11 -5.40
N SER A 155 5.79 -34.94 -4.51
CA SER A 155 4.39 -35.40 -4.53
C SER A 155 3.57 -34.99 -3.31
N SER A 156 4.12 -34.18 -2.41
CA SER A 156 3.35 -33.61 -1.31
C SER A 156 2.25 -32.67 -1.83
N GLY A 157 1.14 -32.60 -1.09
CA GLY A 157 0.04 -31.68 -1.37
C GLY A 157 0.51 -30.22 -1.53
N THR A 158 1.37 -29.75 -0.62
CA THR A 158 1.92 -28.37 -0.61
C THR A 158 2.67 -28.07 -1.90
N SER A 159 3.60 -28.94 -2.31
CA SER A 159 4.34 -28.79 -3.56
C SER A 159 3.43 -28.82 -4.80
N PHE A 160 2.30 -29.53 -4.71
CA PHE A 160 1.32 -29.58 -5.79
C PHE A 160 0.55 -28.26 -5.93
N VAL A 161 0.03 -27.73 -4.83
CA VAL A 161 -0.73 -26.47 -4.86
C VAL A 161 0.13 -25.29 -5.27
N ILE A 162 1.39 -25.22 -4.78
CA ILE A 162 2.33 -24.16 -5.17
C ILE A 162 2.54 -24.17 -6.69
N ARG A 163 2.79 -25.32 -7.32
CA ARG A 163 3.01 -25.40 -8.77
C ARG A 163 1.83 -24.92 -9.62
N HIS A 164 0.62 -24.95 -9.07
CA HIS A 164 -0.59 -24.50 -9.76
C HIS A 164 -1.02 -23.08 -9.37
N ALA A 165 -0.34 -22.44 -8.42
CA ALA A 165 -0.72 -21.14 -7.87
C ALA A 165 -0.66 -19.97 -8.87
N ALA A 166 0.01 -20.15 -10.01
CA ALA A 166 -0.01 -19.18 -11.11
C ALA A 166 -1.28 -19.28 -11.99
N ASN A 167 -2.05 -20.37 -11.88
CA ASN A 167 -3.30 -20.54 -12.61
C ASN A 167 -4.48 -20.00 -11.77
N PRO A 168 -5.23 -18.98 -12.24
CA PRO A 168 -6.40 -18.44 -11.55
C PRO A 168 -7.46 -19.49 -11.19
N ASP A 169 -7.61 -20.55 -12.00
CA ASP A 169 -8.57 -21.63 -11.74
C ASP A 169 -8.31 -22.33 -10.39
N TRP A 170 -7.08 -22.28 -9.88
CA TRP A 170 -6.63 -22.97 -8.67
C TRP A 170 -6.67 -22.11 -7.41
N GLU A 171 -6.96 -20.82 -7.54
CA GLU A 171 -6.83 -19.87 -6.44
C GLU A 171 -7.64 -20.29 -5.20
N GLU A 172 -8.91 -20.65 -5.38
CA GLU A 172 -9.77 -21.05 -4.27
C GLU A 172 -9.33 -22.39 -3.66
N VAL A 173 -8.85 -23.32 -4.47
CA VAL A 173 -8.27 -24.59 -3.98
C VAL A 173 -7.06 -24.32 -3.09
N VAL A 174 -6.17 -23.40 -3.48
CA VAL A 174 -4.97 -23.03 -2.69
C VAL A 174 -5.38 -22.39 -1.36
N ARG A 175 -6.36 -21.47 -1.38
CA ARG A 175 -6.87 -20.80 -0.18
C ARG A 175 -7.52 -21.77 0.80
N LEU A 176 -8.40 -22.64 0.31
CA LEU A 176 -9.04 -23.67 1.12
C LEU A 176 -8.03 -24.70 1.63
N TYR A 177 -7.05 -25.07 0.81
CA TYR A 177 -5.96 -25.96 1.22
C TYR A 177 -5.19 -25.37 2.40
N ALA A 178 -4.85 -24.08 2.36
CA ALA A 178 -4.18 -23.42 3.47
C ALA A 178 -4.98 -23.49 4.77
N GLY A 179 -6.28 -23.16 4.72
CA GLY A 179 -7.14 -23.20 5.90
C GLY A 179 -7.41 -24.61 6.46
N LEU A 180 -7.08 -25.64 5.68
CA LEU A 180 -7.16 -27.05 6.06
C LEU A 180 -5.86 -27.60 6.67
N LEU A 181 -4.76 -26.85 6.64
CA LEU A 181 -3.50 -27.25 7.28
C LEU A 181 -3.61 -27.14 8.80
N GLN A 182 -3.04 -28.12 9.51
CA GLN A 182 -3.19 -28.25 10.97
C GLN A 182 -1.99 -27.74 11.78
N ASN A 183 -0.83 -27.54 11.15
CA ASN A 183 0.38 -27.07 11.84
C ASN A 183 0.97 -25.84 11.13
N ASP A 184 1.63 -24.99 11.92
CA ASP A 184 2.19 -23.73 11.45
C ASP A 184 3.36 -23.95 10.48
N GLU A 185 4.11 -25.05 10.60
CA GLU A 185 5.24 -25.36 9.71
C GLU A 185 4.78 -25.59 8.26
N ALA A 186 3.70 -26.34 8.05
CA ALA A 186 3.13 -26.56 6.72
C ALA A 186 2.52 -25.29 6.14
N VAL A 187 1.90 -24.44 6.98
CA VAL A 187 1.38 -23.14 6.57
C VAL A 187 2.53 -22.23 6.14
N ALA A 188 3.60 -22.14 6.94
CA ALA A 188 4.78 -21.35 6.61
C ALA A 188 5.44 -21.84 5.32
N ALA A 189 5.57 -23.15 5.11
CA ALA A 189 6.10 -23.73 3.88
C ALA A 189 5.23 -23.39 2.65
N LEU A 190 3.90 -23.41 2.80
CA LEU A 190 2.98 -22.99 1.74
C LEU A 190 3.13 -21.50 1.43
N VAL A 191 3.09 -20.64 2.45
CA VAL A 191 3.21 -19.18 2.28
C VAL A 191 4.54 -18.81 1.64
N ASN A 192 5.66 -19.41 2.08
CA ASN A 192 6.97 -19.20 1.48
C ASN A 192 7.00 -19.62 -0.01
N GLY A 193 6.47 -20.81 -0.32
CA GLY A 193 6.40 -21.28 -1.70
C GLY A 193 5.54 -20.38 -2.59
N LEU A 194 4.43 -19.87 -2.07
CA LEU A 194 3.57 -18.91 -2.77
C LEU A 194 4.23 -17.54 -2.88
N TRP A 195 4.99 -17.10 -1.88
CA TRP A 195 5.67 -15.81 -1.90
C TRP A 195 6.59 -15.66 -3.11
N ASN A 196 7.32 -16.73 -3.43
CA ASN A 196 8.25 -16.74 -4.55
C ASN A 196 7.57 -16.81 -5.93
N LEU A 197 6.29 -17.20 -6.00
CA LEU A 197 5.59 -17.46 -7.26
C LEU A 197 4.41 -16.53 -7.53
N ASN A 198 3.63 -16.21 -6.49
CA ASN A 198 2.41 -15.42 -6.52
C ASN A 198 2.20 -14.72 -5.16
N ARG A 199 2.92 -13.61 -4.92
CA ARG A 199 2.84 -12.80 -3.69
C ARG A 199 1.40 -12.36 -3.33
N PRO A 200 0.56 -11.88 -4.28
CA PRO A 200 -0.84 -11.57 -3.99
C PRO A 200 -1.63 -12.77 -3.41
N LEU A 201 -1.36 -13.99 -3.89
CA LEU A 201 -2.01 -15.18 -3.34
C LEU A 201 -1.42 -15.59 -1.98
N ALA A 202 -0.10 -15.44 -1.78
CA ALA A 202 0.53 -15.66 -0.48
C ALA A 202 -0.11 -14.80 0.62
N LEU A 203 -0.35 -13.51 0.33
CA LEU A 203 -1.03 -12.58 1.24
C LEU A 203 -2.49 -12.96 1.51
N ARG A 204 -3.21 -13.52 0.54
CA ARG A 204 -4.61 -13.94 0.72
C ARG A 204 -4.75 -15.27 1.43
N VAL A 205 -3.71 -16.10 1.40
CA VAL A 205 -3.66 -17.33 2.17
C VAL A 205 -3.52 -17.04 3.67
N THR A 206 -2.85 -15.95 4.06
CA THR A 206 -2.73 -15.60 5.49
C THR A 206 -4.07 -15.26 6.14
N THR A 207 -5.10 -14.88 5.37
CA THR A 207 -6.46 -14.65 5.90
C THR A 207 -7.26 -15.94 6.08
N GLU A 208 -6.76 -17.10 5.61
CA GLU A 208 -7.44 -18.40 5.72
C GLU A 208 -6.87 -19.27 6.85
N VAL A 209 -5.87 -18.78 7.59
CA VAL A 209 -5.14 -19.54 8.60
C VAL A 209 -5.22 -18.86 9.96
N LYS A 210 -4.97 -19.64 11.02
CA LYS A 210 -5.04 -19.13 12.41
C LYS A 210 -3.77 -18.38 12.82
N THR A 211 -2.63 -18.77 12.24
CA THR A 211 -1.33 -18.14 12.48
C THR A 211 -1.41 -16.68 12.02
N PRO A 212 -1.02 -15.69 12.85
CA PRO A 212 -1.04 -14.30 12.44
C PRO A 212 -0.26 -14.09 11.14
N ALA A 213 -0.82 -13.31 10.20
CA ALA A 213 -0.15 -12.98 8.94
C ALA A 213 1.26 -12.42 9.19
N ALA A 214 1.38 -11.66 10.27
CA ALA A 214 2.64 -11.11 10.73
C ALA A 214 3.75 -12.15 10.94
N GLU A 215 3.43 -13.26 11.60
CA GLU A 215 4.41 -14.32 11.90
C GLU A 215 4.83 -15.07 10.63
N LEU A 216 3.90 -15.22 9.68
CA LEU A 216 4.15 -15.92 8.41
C LEU A 216 4.98 -15.09 7.42
N LEU A 217 4.74 -13.77 7.39
CA LEU A 217 5.36 -12.88 6.42
C LEU A 217 6.72 -12.35 6.87
N LYS A 218 6.96 -12.23 8.18
CA LYS A 218 8.19 -11.64 8.72
C LYS A 218 9.47 -12.27 8.14
N PRO A 219 9.66 -13.60 8.14
CA PRO A 219 10.89 -14.20 7.61
C PRO A 219 11.11 -13.90 6.12
N LEU A 220 10.02 -13.84 5.35
CA LEU A 220 10.04 -13.61 3.91
C LEU A 220 10.40 -12.16 3.58
N ILE A 221 9.91 -11.22 4.39
CA ILE A 221 10.24 -9.80 4.24
C ILE A 221 11.69 -9.53 4.66
N GLU A 222 12.20 -10.21 5.69
CA GLU A 222 13.60 -10.10 6.12
C GLU A 222 14.59 -10.62 5.04
N GLU A 223 14.17 -11.54 4.18
CA GLU A 223 14.96 -12.00 3.03
C GLU A 223 14.99 -11.00 1.85
N GLU A 224 14.04 -10.06 1.77
CA GLU A 224 13.96 -9.08 0.69
C GLU A 224 15.01 -7.99 0.89
N GLN A 225 16.17 -8.18 0.25
CA GLN A 225 17.33 -7.28 0.36
C GLN A 225 17.10 -5.96 -0.36
N GLY A 226 16.52 -4.99 0.34
CA GLY A 226 16.53 -3.57 -0.02
C GLY A 226 15.17 -2.98 -0.40
N ASN A 227 15.17 -1.67 -0.66
CA ASN A 227 13.95 -0.86 -0.83
C ASN A 227 13.08 -1.29 -2.02
N GLN A 228 13.69 -1.73 -3.13
CA GLN A 228 12.93 -2.16 -4.30
C GLN A 228 12.06 -3.39 -4.01
N GLY A 229 12.58 -4.34 -3.22
CA GLY A 229 11.79 -5.47 -2.73
C GLY A 229 10.60 -4.99 -1.92
N LYS A 230 10.85 -4.14 -0.91
CA LYS A 230 9.81 -3.56 -0.04
C LYS A 230 8.71 -2.81 -0.82
N LEU A 231 9.07 -2.03 -1.84
CA LEU A 231 8.10 -1.34 -2.71
C LEU A 231 7.24 -2.32 -3.51
N LEU A 232 7.85 -3.35 -4.10
CA LEU A 232 7.10 -4.41 -4.80
C LEU A 232 6.15 -5.17 -3.86
N LEU A 233 6.46 -5.26 -2.56
CA LEU A 233 5.56 -5.83 -1.57
C LEU A 233 4.35 -4.93 -1.29
N ILE A 234 4.56 -3.62 -1.15
CA ILE A 234 3.47 -2.65 -0.97
C ILE A 234 2.56 -2.68 -2.21
N ASP A 235 3.13 -2.65 -3.42
CA ASP A 235 2.38 -2.73 -4.67
C ASP A 235 1.62 -4.06 -4.80
N GLY A 236 2.27 -5.18 -4.48
CA GLY A 236 1.65 -6.50 -4.50
C GLY A 236 0.51 -6.63 -3.50
N LEU A 237 0.67 -6.05 -2.31
CA LEU A 237 -0.38 -5.93 -1.32
C LEU A 237 -1.54 -5.10 -1.89
N GLU A 238 -1.30 -3.88 -2.38
CA GLU A 238 -2.32 -3.00 -2.96
C GLU A 238 -3.14 -3.72 -4.05
N GLN A 239 -2.45 -4.38 -4.99
CA GLN A 239 -3.08 -5.12 -6.08
C GLN A 239 -3.93 -6.30 -5.58
N SER A 240 -3.61 -6.89 -4.42
CA SER A 240 -4.34 -8.03 -3.86
C SER A 240 -5.57 -7.65 -3.03
N LEU A 241 -5.66 -6.40 -2.54
CA LEU A 241 -6.68 -6.00 -1.56
C LEU A 241 -8.11 -6.13 -2.07
N HIS A 242 -8.36 -5.92 -3.36
CA HIS A 242 -9.70 -6.07 -3.94
C HIS A 242 -10.27 -7.50 -3.82
N LEU A 243 -9.39 -8.50 -3.67
CA LEU A 243 -9.72 -9.92 -3.53
C LEU A 243 -9.90 -10.34 -2.06
N ILE A 244 -9.65 -9.43 -1.11
CA ILE A 244 -9.82 -9.61 0.33
C ILE A 244 -11.13 -8.93 0.76
N SER A 245 -11.79 -9.47 1.80
CA SER A 245 -13.02 -8.87 2.30
C SER A 245 -12.76 -7.43 2.80
N PRO A 246 -13.67 -6.46 2.56
CA PRO A 246 -13.47 -5.08 2.99
C PRO A 246 -13.17 -4.92 4.49
N THR A 247 -13.71 -5.81 5.33
CA THR A 247 -13.50 -5.82 6.79
C THR A 247 -12.11 -6.25 7.21
N GLU A 248 -11.42 -7.06 6.40
CA GLU A 248 -10.09 -7.62 6.74
C GLU A 248 -8.93 -6.82 6.15
N ARG A 249 -9.18 -6.09 5.04
CA ARG A 249 -8.15 -5.30 4.33
C ARG A 249 -7.32 -4.40 5.25
N PRO A 250 -7.92 -3.58 6.15
CA PRO A 250 -7.15 -2.64 6.97
C PRO A 250 -6.23 -3.37 7.97
N LYS A 251 -6.71 -4.47 8.55
CA LYS A 251 -5.94 -5.28 9.51
C LYS A 251 -4.74 -5.92 8.83
N LEU A 252 -4.96 -6.60 7.70
CA LEU A 252 -3.88 -7.24 6.96
C LEU A 252 -2.84 -6.21 6.51
N ALA A 253 -3.28 -5.10 5.91
CA ALA A 253 -2.37 -4.07 5.46
C ALA A 253 -1.54 -3.48 6.60
N ARG A 254 -2.18 -3.18 7.75
CA ARG A 254 -1.47 -2.67 8.94
C ARG A 254 -0.46 -3.66 9.48
N GLU A 255 -0.80 -4.94 9.62
CA GLU A 255 0.12 -5.96 10.14
C GLU A 255 1.32 -6.18 9.21
N THR A 256 1.08 -6.24 7.89
CA THR A 256 2.17 -6.36 6.90
C THR A 256 3.10 -5.15 6.94
N LEU A 257 2.54 -3.94 6.97
CA LEU A 257 3.32 -2.70 7.00
C LEU A 257 4.03 -2.48 8.35
N ASP A 258 3.44 -2.88 9.47
CA ASP A 258 4.10 -2.84 10.79
C ASP A 258 5.42 -3.61 10.78
N ILE A 259 5.41 -4.81 10.21
CA ILE A 259 6.63 -5.60 10.05
C ILE A 259 7.61 -4.93 9.11
N LEU A 260 7.13 -4.58 7.92
CA LEU A 260 7.94 -4.00 6.85
C LEU A 260 8.68 -2.73 7.31
N LEU A 261 8.01 -1.87 8.09
CA LEU A 261 8.51 -0.54 8.44
C LEU A 261 9.13 -0.46 9.84
N ILE A 262 8.63 -1.22 10.81
CA ILE A 262 9.10 -1.14 12.20
C ILE A 262 10.15 -2.21 12.49
N LYS A 263 9.94 -3.44 12.02
CA LYS A 263 10.71 -4.62 12.43
C LYS A 263 11.84 -4.99 11.46
N CYS A 264 11.78 -4.54 10.21
CA CYS A 264 12.88 -4.73 9.26
C CYS A 264 13.99 -3.69 9.47
N GLU A 265 15.23 -4.11 9.19
CA GLU A 265 16.38 -3.22 9.15
C GLU A 265 16.26 -2.24 7.96
N GLU A 266 16.82 -1.03 8.12
CA GLU A 266 16.82 0.07 7.13
C GLU A 266 15.44 0.67 6.81
N ARG A 267 15.12 1.79 7.46
CA ARG A 267 13.90 2.56 7.22
C ARG A 267 14.14 3.59 6.13
N ASP A 268 13.38 3.50 5.05
CA ASP A 268 13.48 4.40 3.90
C ASP A 268 12.20 5.23 3.70
N CYS A 269 12.36 6.54 3.52
CA CYS A 269 11.23 7.46 3.42
C CYS A 269 10.34 7.22 2.18
N GLU A 270 10.87 6.69 1.07
CA GLU A 270 10.06 6.34 -0.11
C GLU A 270 9.13 5.16 0.20
N VAL A 271 9.67 4.10 0.80
CA VAL A 271 8.91 2.92 1.23
C VAL A 271 7.81 3.32 2.21
N ILE A 272 8.16 4.14 3.20
CA ILE A 272 7.22 4.64 4.20
C ILE A 272 6.13 5.52 3.55
N TYR A 273 6.48 6.38 2.59
CA TYR A 273 5.51 7.22 1.88
C TYR A 273 4.47 6.38 1.13
N HIS A 274 4.87 5.37 0.37
CA HIS A 274 3.92 4.49 -0.32
C HIS A 274 3.08 3.66 0.63
N ALA A 275 3.64 3.25 1.78
CA ALA A 275 2.87 2.63 2.84
C ALA A 275 1.83 3.58 3.45
N GLN A 276 2.17 4.86 3.66
CA GLN A 276 1.22 5.89 4.10
C GLN A 276 0.07 6.03 3.10
N GLU A 277 0.35 6.16 1.80
CA GLU A 277 -0.68 6.27 0.76
C GLU A 277 -1.61 5.06 0.74
N LEU A 278 -1.07 3.86 0.91
CA LEU A 278 -1.87 2.64 0.98
C LEU A 278 -2.80 2.65 2.20
N LEU A 279 -2.29 3.04 3.37
CA LEU A 279 -3.10 3.13 4.59
C LEU A 279 -4.21 4.17 4.44
N GLU A 280 -3.92 5.33 3.85
CA GLU A 280 -4.93 6.37 3.59
C GLU A 280 -6.01 5.90 2.59
N LYS A 281 -5.64 5.17 1.53
CA LYS A 281 -6.61 4.54 0.60
C LYS A 281 -7.55 3.55 1.28
N LEU A 282 -7.16 3.01 2.44
CA LEU A 282 -7.96 2.11 3.27
C LEU A 282 -8.73 2.84 4.38
N ASP A 283 -8.90 4.16 4.25
CA ASP A 283 -9.53 5.05 5.22
C ASP A 283 -8.88 5.00 6.62
N MET A 284 -7.62 4.56 6.68
CA MET A 284 -6.84 4.57 7.90
C MET A 284 -6.22 5.95 8.10
N GLN A 285 -5.91 6.29 9.34
CA GLN A 285 -5.35 7.59 9.72
C GLN A 285 -3.88 7.43 10.15
N PRO A 286 -2.95 7.14 9.22
CA PRO A 286 -1.58 6.78 9.56
C PRO A 286 -0.79 7.90 10.26
N LEU A 287 -1.16 9.15 10.02
CA LEU A 287 -0.53 10.35 10.58
C LEU A 287 -1.24 10.89 11.84
N GLN A 288 -2.30 10.23 12.32
CA GLN A 288 -3.00 10.62 13.56
C GLN A 288 -2.49 9.80 14.76
N PRO A 289 -2.72 10.24 16.02
CA PRO A 289 -2.32 9.48 17.20
C PRO A 289 -2.81 8.02 17.17
N GLY A 290 -1.89 7.07 17.38
CA GLY A 290 -2.14 5.62 17.25
C GLY A 290 -2.03 5.07 15.82
N GLY A 291 -1.70 5.92 14.85
CA GLY A 291 -1.37 5.55 13.48
C GLY A 291 0.07 5.06 13.34
N LEU A 292 0.31 4.14 12.41
CA LEU A 292 1.61 3.49 12.23
C LEU A 292 2.74 4.49 11.94
N ILE A 293 2.49 5.47 11.06
CA ILE A 293 3.49 6.46 10.65
C ILE A 293 3.69 7.51 11.76
N TYR A 294 2.62 7.87 12.48
CA TYR A 294 2.68 8.74 13.64
C TYR A 294 3.60 8.18 14.74
N GLU A 295 3.49 6.88 15.02
CA GLU A 295 4.36 6.19 15.99
C GLU A 295 5.79 6.05 15.47
N LEU A 296 5.95 5.70 14.19
CA LEU A 296 7.25 5.51 13.56
C LEU A 296 8.15 6.76 13.62
N PHE A 297 7.58 7.93 13.36
CA PHE A 297 8.28 9.22 13.40
C PHE A 297 8.15 9.93 14.75
N ASP A 298 7.53 9.31 15.75
CA ASP A 298 7.31 9.93 17.05
C ASP A 298 6.68 11.34 16.92
N LEU A 299 5.62 11.46 16.12
CA LEU A 299 5.00 12.75 15.81
C LEU A 299 4.33 13.40 17.04
N ALA A 300 4.12 12.65 18.12
CA ALA A 300 3.68 13.16 19.41
C ALA A 300 4.61 14.24 19.99
N HIS A 301 5.90 14.16 19.70
CA HIS A 301 6.91 15.12 20.20
C HIS A 301 7.36 16.11 19.11
N ALA A 302 6.65 16.21 17.98
CA ALA A 302 7.04 17.07 16.86
C ALA A 302 7.12 18.56 17.26
N SER A 303 6.12 19.05 18.02
CA SER A 303 6.12 20.44 18.49
C SER A 303 7.24 20.71 19.51
N GLU A 304 7.59 19.74 20.36
CA GLU A 304 8.72 19.87 21.31
C GLU A 304 10.06 19.98 20.57
N ARG A 305 10.27 19.12 19.56
CA ARG A 305 11.45 19.20 18.69
C ARG A 305 11.55 20.54 17.98
N GLN A 306 10.43 21.03 17.43
CA GLN A 306 10.38 22.34 16.80
C GLN A 306 10.81 23.45 17.77
N GLN A 307 10.31 23.44 19.01
CA GLN A 307 10.70 24.42 20.03
C GLN A 307 12.20 24.36 20.35
N LYS A 308 12.81 23.18 20.37
CA LYS A 308 14.27 23.04 20.54
C LYS A 308 15.03 23.67 19.38
N PHE A 309 14.60 23.46 18.14
CA PHE A 309 15.22 24.10 16.98
C PHE A 309 15.08 25.61 16.98
N LEU A 310 13.92 26.15 17.38
CA LEU A 310 13.71 27.59 17.53
C LEU A 310 14.54 28.20 18.68
N ALA A 311 14.85 27.42 19.72
CA ALA A 311 15.56 27.91 20.90
C ALA A 311 17.09 27.94 20.75
N ASP A 312 17.67 27.13 19.86
CA ASP A 312 19.10 27.14 19.55
C ASP A 312 19.37 27.94 18.26
N PRO A 313 19.94 29.15 18.36
CA PRO A 313 20.22 30.01 17.20
C PRO A 313 21.13 29.37 16.15
N ALA A 314 21.96 28.38 16.53
CA ALA A 314 22.84 27.69 15.60
C ALA A 314 22.09 26.85 14.56
N ASN A 315 20.80 26.56 14.77
CA ASN A 315 19.97 25.90 13.76
C ASN A 315 19.55 26.81 12.62
N HIS A 316 19.69 28.14 12.77
CA HIS A 316 19.19 29.13 11.80
C HIS A 316 17.70 28.94 11.46
N PHE A 317 16.92 28.45 12.42
CA PHE A 317 15.50 28.16 12.23
C PHE A 317 14.63 29.25 12.85
N GLU A 318 13.89 29.96 12.00
CA GLU A 318 12.95 31.01 12.39
C GLU A 318 11.70 30.94 11.51
N TRP A 319 10.52 31.11 12.10
CA TRP A 319 9.27 31.23 11.36
C TRP A 319 8.98 32.68 10.96
N ILE A 320 8.86 32.93 9.66
CA ILE A 320 8.35 34.19 9.12
C ILE A 320 6.85 34.04 8.87
N GLU A 321 6.03 34.91 9.49
CA GLU A 321 4.60 34.95 9.21
C GLU A 321 4.30 35.61 7.86
N VAL A 322 3.73 34.82 6.95
CA VAL A 322 3.31 35.26 5.63
C VAL A 322 1.81 35.50 5.65
N LYS A 323 1.41 36.78 5.67
CA LYS A 323 -0.01 37.15 5.61
C LYS A 323 -0.61 36.74 4.27
N GLY A 324 -1.62 35.89 4.30
CA GLY A 324 -2.34 35.40 3.13
C GLY A 324 -3.01 36.52 2.33
N GLY A 325 -3.27 36.26 1.06
CA GLY A 325 -3.78 37.24 0.11
C GLY A 325 -3.90 36.68 -1.30
N GLU A 326 -4.26 37.54 -2.23
CA GLU A 326 -4.36 37.19 -3.65
C GLU A 326 -3.17 37.74 -4.44
N PHE A 327 -2.66 36.95 -5.37
CA PHE A 327 -1.59 37.36 -6.27
C PHE A 327 -1.78 36.77 -7.67
N TRP A 328 -0.95 37.23 -8.60
CA TRP A 328 -0.82 36.62 -9.92
C TRP A 328 0.29 35.57 -9.86
N MET A 329 -0.10 34.30 -9.96
CA MET A 329 0.81 33.16 -10.04
C MET A 329 1.15 32.88 -11.50
N GLY A 330 2.42 32.57 -11.76
CA GLY A 330 2.93 32.31 -13.11
C GLY A 330 3.36 33.55 -13.88
N ASP A 331 3.57 33.34 -15.17
CA ASP A 331 4.10 34.35 -16.09
C ASP A 331 3.68 34.07 -17.54
N ASP A 332 3.22 35.12 -18.23
CA ASP A 332 2.71 35.03 -19.61
C ASP A 332 3.81 35.20 -20.67
N GLU A 333 5.00 35.66 -20.28
CA GLU A 333 6.03 36.11 -21.21
C GLU A 333 7.07 35.04 -21.51
N HIS A 334 7.38 34.15 -20.57
CA HIS A 334 8.50 33.22 -20.69
C HIS A 334 8.07 31.78 -21.04
N ARG A 335 8.14 30.82 -20.11
CA ARG A 335 7.98 29.38 -20.43
C ARG A 335 6.52 28.95 -20.52
N GLY A 336 6.25 27.91 -21.31
CA GLY A 336 4.89 27.40 -21.51
C GLY A 336 4.25 26.82 -20.24
N ASP A 337 5.03 26.19 -19.36
CA ASP A 337 4.53 25.60 -18.12
C ASP A 337 4.34 26.64 -17.00
N GLU A 338 4.74 27.89 -17.22
CA GLU A 338 4.46 29.03 -16.34
C GLU A 338 3.15 29.74 -16.71
N LYS A 339 2.49 29.30 -17.80
CA LYS A 339 1.30 29.90 -18.39
C LYS A 339 0.03 29.08 -18.11
N PRO A 340 -1.14 29.73 -18.05
CA PRO A 340 -1.32 31.19 -18.02
C PRO A 340 -0.97 31.76 -16.65
N ALA A 341 -0.58 33.04 -16.61
CA ALA A 341 -0.60 33.77 -15.35
C ALA A 341 -2.06 33.85 -14.88
N HIS A 342 -2.32 33.47 -13.63
CA HIS A 342 -3.67 33.34 -13.09
C HIS A 342 -3.77 33.83 -11.65
N ARG A 343 -4.99 34.17 -11.22
CA ARG A 343 -5.25 34.65 -9.86
C ARG A 343 -5.32 33.48 -8.88
N VAL A 344 -4.50 33.55 -7.85
CA VAL A 344 -4.48 32.59 -6.74
C VAL A 344 -4.60 33.33 -5.42
N LYS A 345 -5.41 32.79 -4.52
CA LYS A 345 -5.54 33.16 -3.12
C LYS A 345 -4.82 32.11 -2.27
N VAL A 346 -3.95 32.58 -1.39
CA VAL A 346 -3.25 31.76 -0.40
C VAL A 346 -3.64 32.25 1.00
N ASP A 347 -3.95 31.33 1.91
CA ASP A 347 -4.23 31.66 3.31
C ASP A 347 -2.97 32.12 4.05
N SER A 348 -3.10 32.54 5.31
CA SER A 348 -1.92 32.90 6.09
C SER A 348 -1.20 31.65 6.57
N PHE A 349 0.12 31.65 6.46
CA PHE A 349 0.98 30.54 6.86
C PHE A 349 2.29 31.09 7.42
N ARG A 350 3.10 30.23 8.01
CA ARG A 350 4.49 30.49 8.37
C ARG A 350 5.40 29.78 7.38
N MET A 351 6.52 30.41 7.06
CA MET A 351 7.57 29.80 6.25
C MET A 351 8.90 30.00 6.94
N ALA A 352 9.76 28.97 6.93
CA ALA A 352 11.08 29.06 7.50
C ALA A 352 11.89 30.16 6.79
N LYS A 353 12.55 31.03 7.57
CA LYS A 353 13.40 32.13 7.07
C LYS A 353 14.42 31.60 6.08
N HIS A 354 15.08 30.52 6.45
CA HIS A 354 16.14 29.84 5.70
C HIS A 354 15.68 28.47 5.19
N PRO A 355 16.33 27.91 4.15
CA PRO A 355 16.31 26.48 3.89
C PRO A 355 16.72 25.68 5.14
N VAL A 356 16.24 24.44 5.26
CA VAL A 356 16.70 23.53 6.33
C VAL A 356 18.20 23.34 6.20
N THR A 357 18.93 23.41 7.32
CA THR A 357 20.39 23.28 7.36
C THR A 357 20.83 21.83 7.57
N VAL A 358 22.08 21.53 7.22
CA VAL A 358 22.70 20.23 7.51
C VAL A 358 22.62 19.92 9.01
N ARG A 359 22.87 20.91 9.88
CA ARG A 359 22.74 20.79 11.33
C ARG A 359 21.41 20.24 11.78
N MET A 360 20.31 20.81 11.26
CA MET A 360 18.96 20.39 11.63
C MET A 360 18.66 18.94 11.23
N LEU A 361 19.24 18.48 10.12
CA LEU A 361 19.06 17.10 9.68
C LEU A 361 19.80 16.09 10.56
N VAL A 362 20.87 16.47 11.26
CA VAL A 362 21.68 15.53 12.08
C VAL A 362 20.81 14.74 13.07
N ASP A 363 19.82 15.39 13.66
CA ASP A 363 18.89 14.75 14.61
C ASP A 363 17.82 13.88 13.93
N PHE A 364 17.63 14.02 12.61
CA PHE A 364 16.65 13.28 11.83
C PHE A 364 17.25 11.99 11.26
N LYS A 365 17.03 10.89 11.97
CA LYS A 365 17.61 9.56 11.70
C LYS A 365 17.22 8.91 10.36
N PHE A 366 16.34 9.54 9.59
CA PHE A 366 15.88 9.04 8.29
C PHE A 366 16.46 9.82 7.11
N ALA A 367 17.23 10.87 7.36
CA ALA A 367 17.98 11.57 6.31
C ALA A 367 19.34 10.94 6.09
N SER A 368 19.81 11.03 4.84
CA SER A 368 21.23 10.88 4.51
C SER A 368 21.95 12.23 4.63
N HIS A 369 23.15 12.22 5.22
CA HIS A 369 23.99 13.41 5.44
C HIS A 369 25.22 13.36 4.53
N TYR A 370 25.53 14.47 3.86
CA TYR A 370 26.61 14.52 2.86
C TYR A 370 27.62 15.65 3.05
N ASP A 371 27.31 16.66 3.85
CA ASP A 371 28.19 17.82 4.03
C ASP A 371 28.67 17.93 5.48
N GLU A 372 29.92 18.37 5.65
CA GLU A 372 30.53 18.58 6.97
C GLU A 372 30.22 19.97 7.52
N ASP A 373 29.88 20.95 6.66
CA ASP A 373 29.47 22.27 7.10
C ASP A 373 27.98 22.29 7.49
N GLU A 374 27.76 22.28 8.80
CA GLU A 374 26.46 22.30 9.45
C GLU A 374 25.57 23.50 9.05
N ASN A 375 26.15 24.61 8.59
CA ASN A 375 25.43 25.84 8.25
C ASN A 375 25.00 25.91 6.78
N LEU A 376 25.44 24.95 5.95
CA LEU A 376 24.97 24.85 4.57
C LEU A 376 23.51 24.38 4.52
N PRO A 377 22.76 24.74 3.46
CA PRO A 377 21.49 24.12 3.17
C PRO A 377 21.65 22.60 3.08
N ALA A 378 20.75 21.87 3.72
CA ALA A 378 20.62 20.44 3.54
C ALA A 378 20.24 20.13 2.09
N THR A 379 21.18 19.55 1.35
CA THR A 379 21.01 19.15 -0.05
C THR A 379 21.25 17.66 -0.25
N GLY A 380 20.91 17.14 -1.43
CA GLY A 380 21.04 15.71 -1.70
C GLY A 380 19.97 14.86 -1.01
N ASN A 381 18.95 15.50 -0.45
CA ASN A 381 17.79 14.82 0.14
C ASN A 381 16.74 14.51 -0.92
N THR A 382 16.09 13.36 -0.78
CA THR A 382 14.90 13.02 -1.57
C THR A 382 13.73 13.90 -1.14
N TRP A 383 12.70 13.99 -1.98
CA TRP A 383 11.46 14.67 -1.62
C TRP A 383 10.79 14.00 -0.41
N TYR A 384 10.89 12.67 -0.30
CA TYR A 384 10.29 11.90 0.79
C TYR A 384 10.95 12.22 2.14
N GLU A 385 12.29 12.36 2.17
CA GLU A 385 13.01 12.79 3.38
C GLU A 385 12.60 14.21 3.78
N ALA A 386 12.50 15.13 2.81
CA ALA A 386 12.07 16.50 3.05
C ALA A 386 10.62 16.57 3.60
N TYR A 387 9.72 15.78 3.03
CA TYR A 387 8.34 15.64 3.48
C TYR A 387 8.25 15.17 4.93
N TYR A 388 8.93 14.06 5.26
CA TYR A 388 8.88 13.51 6.62
C TYR A 388 9.64 14.34 7.63
N PHE A 389 10.74 14.99 7.25
CA PHE A 389 11.42 15.95 8.13
C PHE A 389 10.47 17.08 8.52
N ALA A 390 9.76 17.66 7.54
CA ALA A 390 8.84 18.75 7.80
C ALA A 390 7.72 18.32 8.77
N LEU A 391 7.14 17.13 8.59
CA LEU A 391 6.18 16.56 9.55
C LEU A 391 6.80 16.33 10.94
N TRP A 392 8.03 15.80 10.97
CA TRP A 392 8.75 15.47 12.19
C TRP A 392 9.01 16.70 13.08
N ILE A 393 9.06 17.90 12.50
CA ILE A 393 9.16 19.18 13.19
C ILE A 393 7.84 19.97 13.26
N ASP A 394 6.68 19.30 13.17
CA ASP A 394 5.34 19.91 13.27
C ASP A 394 5.09 20.99 12.20
N GLY A 395 5.59 20.73 10.99
CA GLY A 395 5.40 21.54 9.80
C GLY A 395 5.02 20.69 8.58
N ARG A 396 5.23 21.26 7.40
CA ARG A 396 5.01 20.62 6.09
C ARG A 396 5.92 21.27 5.04
N LEU A 397 6.00 20.69 3.86
CA LEU A 397 6.53 21.41 2.70
C LEU A 397 5.53 22.51 2.26
N PRO A 398 6.01 23.66 1.74
CA PRO A 398 5.13 24.65 1.14
C PRO A 398 4.48 24.08 -0.13
N THR A 399 3.28 24.54 -0.43
CA THR A 399 2.72 24.38 -1.78
C THR A 399 3.50 25.25 -2.76
N GLU A 400 3.46 24.91 -4.05
CA GLU A 400 4.06 25.72 -5.11
C GLU A 400 3.52 27.16 -5.09
N ALA A 401 2.22 27.33 -4.82
CA ALA A 401 1.59 28.63 -4.74
C ALA A 401 2.02 29.45 -3.52
N GLU A 402 2.14 28.82 -2.36
CA GLU A 402 2.70 29.47 -1.17
C GLU A 402 4.13 29.91 -1.40
N TRP A 403 4.94 29.04 -2.03
CA TRP A 403 6.32 29.35 -2.35
C TRP A 403 6.40 30.56 -3.30
N GLU A 404 5.63 30.59 -4.39
CA GLU A 404 5.67 31.72 -5.33
C GLU A 404 5.14 33.01 -4.70
N TYR A 405 4.06 32.92 -3.93
CA TYR A 405 3.50 34.06 -3.21
C TYR A 405 4.53 34.66 -2.25
N ALA A 406 5.21 33.81 -1.47
CA ALA A 406 6.25 34.20 -0.56
C ALA A 406 7.46 34.80 -1.30
N ALA A 407 7.93 34.14 -2.37
CA ALA A 407 9.06 34.60 -3.18
C ALA A 407 8.83 35.99 -3.75
N ARG A 408 7.61 36.29 -4.24
CA ARG A 408 7.24 37.62 -4.77
C ARG A 408 7.06 38.71 -3.71
N GLY A 409 7.07 38.38 -2.42
CA GLY A 409 6.91 39.35 -1.34
C GLY A 409 5.50 39.41 -0.71
N GLY A 410 4.68 38.37 -0.88
CA GLY A 410 3.36 38.22 -0.25
C GLY A 410 2.36 39.29 -0.70
N LYS A 411 1.70 39.99 0.24
CA LYS A 411 0.73 41.07 -0.10
C LYS A 411 1.33 42.23 -0.91
N LYS A 412 2.66 42.34 -0.92
CA LYS A 412 3.39 43.35 -1.70
C LYS A 412 3.82 42.81 -3.07
N ALA A 413 3.38 41.61 -3.45
CA ALA A 413 3.77 40.94 -4.68
C ALA A 413 3.50 41.82 -5.91
N LYS A 414 4.54 41.94 -6.73
CA LYS A 414 4.49 42.59 -8.03
C LYS A 414 4.57 41.55 -9.15
N ARG A 415 4.03 41.90 -10.32
CA ARG A 415 4.18 41.11 -11.55
C ARG A 415 5.53 41.41 -12.22
N THR A 416 6.61 41.18 -11.48
CA THR A 416 7.99 41.30 -11.96
C THR A 416 8.63 39.91 -12.05
N GLN A 417 9.74 39.80 -12.76
CA GLN A 417 10.47 38.53 -12.89
C GLN A 417 11.08 38.09 -11.56
N TYR A 418 11.56 39.04 -10.76
CA TYR A 418 12.13 38.86 -9.43
C TYR A 418 11.36 39.68 -8.39
N TYR A 419 11.64 39.52 -7.11
CA TYR A 419 10.96 40.27 -6.04
C TYR A 419 11.34 41.75 -5.95
N PHE A 420 12.37 42.17 -6.70
CA PHE A 420 12.89 43.54 -6.75
C PHE A 420 12.61 44.18 -8.12
N ASP A 421 12.55 45.52 -8.17
CA ASP A 421 12.21 46.31 -9.37
C ASP A 421 13.42 46.67 -10.25
N GLY A 422 14.56 46.03 -10.03
CA GLY A 422 15.84 46.32 -10.68
C GLY A 422 16.09 45.50 -11.95
N ALA A 423 17.17 45.84 -12.65
CA ALA A 423 17.58 45.09 -13.83
C ALA A 423 18.22 43.73 -13.45
N VAL A 424 18.32 42.80 -14.41
CA VAL A 424 18.88 41.46 -14.15
C VAL A 424 20.33 41.52 -13.66
N GLU A 425 21.06 42.57 -14.03
CA GLU A 425 22.43 42.85 -13.61
C GLU A 425 22.55 43.14 -12.10
N GLU A 426 21.44 43.48 -11.43
CA GLU A 426 21.37 43.67 -9.98
C GLU A 426 21.10 42.36 -9.22
N LEU A 427 20.73 41.26 -9.90
CA LEU A 427 20.45 39.97 -9.29
C LEU A 427 21.56 39.44 -8.36
N PRO A 428 22.87 39.65 -8.63
CA PRO A 428 23.93 39.27 -7.70
C PRO A 428 23.89 39.98 -6.33
N ASN A 429 23.13 41.06 -6.19
CA ASN A 429 22.89 41.72 -4.90
C ASN A 429 21.81 41.02 -4.05
N HIS A 430 21.11 40.04 -4.65
CA HIS A 430 19.87 39.47 -4.15
C HIS A 430 19.85 37.93 -4.09
N ALA A 431 20.86 37.27 -4.65
CA ALA A 431 20.88 35.82 -4.84
C ALA A 431 22.28 35.25 -5.01
N TRP A 432 22.42 33.94 -4.74
CA TRP A 432 23.60 33.13 -5.03
C TRP A 432 23.33 32.23 -6.24
N PHE A 433 24.06 32.40 -7.34
CA PHE A 433 23.88 31.61 -8.58
C PHE A 433 25.17 31.60 -9.42
N GLY A 434 25.21 30.89 -10.56
CA GLY A 434 26.48 30.56 -11.24
C GLY A 434 27.32 31.79 -11.63
N GLU A 435 26.68 32.93 -11.90
CA GLU A 435 27.37 34.17 -12.27
C GLU A 435 27.72 35.06 -11.06
N SER A 436 27.39 34.64 -9.82
CA SER A 436 27.79 35.35 -8.59
C SER A 436 29.21 35.03 -8.11
N GLY A 437 29.93 34.13 -8.79
CA GLY A 437 31.38 33.92 -8.61
C GLY A 437 31.78 32.74 -7.70
N ARG A 438 30.84 31.88 -7.30
CA ARG A 438 31.11 30.59 -6.64
C ARG A 438 30.15 29.51 -7.17
N GLU A 439 30.70 28.38 -7.59
CA GLU A 439 29.94 27.21 -8.08
C GLU A 439 29.67 26.20 -6.95
N LEU A 440 29.28 26.68 -5.76
CA LEU A 440 28.94 25.84 -4.59
C LEU A 440 27.82 26.50 -3.77
N ALA A 441 27.16 25.71 -2.92
CA ALA A 441 26.19 26.24 -1.97
C ALA A 441 26.86 27.21 -0.98
N HIS A 442 26.10 28.19 -0.53
CA HIS A 442 26.50 29.19 0.46
C HIS A 442 25.79 28.92 1.79
N ALA A 443 26.44 29.25 2.91
CA ALA A 443 25.83 29.12 4.23
C ALA A 443 24.53 29.93 4.30
N VAL A 444 23.53 29.42 5.02
CA VAL A 444 22.18 30.00 4.94
C VAL A 444 22.13 31.45 5.41
N ASP A 445 22.99 31.85 6.34
CA ASP A 445 23.10 33.19 6.90
C ASP A 445 24.27 34.01 6.31
N GLU A 446 24.90 33.54 5.23
CA GLU A 446 26.06 34.21 4.64
C GLU A 446 25.71 35.63 4.19
N ILE A 447 26.51 36.60 4.64
CA ILE A 447 26.39 38.01 4.26
C ILE A 447 26.88 38.20 2.84
N ASN A 448 26.02 38.76 1.98
CA ASN A 448 26.41 39.11 0.62
C ASN A 448 27.41 40.28 0.64
N PRO A 449 28.66 40.09 0.16
CA PRO A 449 29.69 41.13 0.23
C PRO A 449 29.36 42.35 -0.64
N ARG A 450 28.46 42.23 -1.62
CA ARG A 450 28.02 43.35 -2.47
C ARG A 450 27.10 44.32 -1.73
N THR A 451 26.33 43.82 -0.77
CA THR A 451 25.31 44.59 -0.06
C THR A 451 25.60 44.77 1.44
N GLY A 452 26.51 43.96 1.99
CA GLY A 452 26.80 43.89 3.41
C GLY A 452 25.65 43.32 4.25
N LYS A 453 24.71 42.58 3.63
CA LYS A 453 23.52 41.99 4.28
C LYS A 453 23.23 40.59 3.73
N GLU A 454 22.44 39.80 4.46
CA GLU A 454 21.82 38.58 3.91
C GLU A 454 20.95 38.91 2.67
N ASN A 455 20.81 37.94 1.77
CA ASN A 455 19.92 38.03 0.61
C ASN A 455 18.45 37.83 1.00
N LEU A 456 17.83 38.86 1.60
CA LEU A 456 16.45 38.84 2.08
C LEU A 456 15.46 39.41 1.05
N ASN A 457 14.32 38.74 0.89
CA ASN A 457 13.19 39.29 0.14
C ASN A 457 12.36 40.27 0.99
N PRO A 458 11.31 40.92 0.45
CA PRO A 458 10.49 41.90 1.19
C PRO A 458 9.72 41.36 2.41
N LEU A 459 9.65 40.04 2.59
CA LEU A 459 9.07 39.38 3.76
C LEU A 459 10.12 39.02 4.82
N GLY A 460 11.41 39.16 4.51
CA GLY A 460 12.51 38.72 5.37
C GLY A 460 12.92 37.26 5.16
N LEU A 461 12.42 36.58 4.12
CA LEU A 461 12.87 35.24 3.75
C LEU A 461 14.24 35.32 3.07
N ALA A 462 15.19 34.53 3.56
CA ALA A 462 16.55 34.48 3.06
C ALA A 462 16.71 33.48 1.90
N ASN A 463 17.54 33.85 0.93
CA ASN A 463 17.95 33.00 -0.19
C ASN A 463 16.78 32.37 -0.96
N ILE A 464 15.64 33.06 -1.05
CA ILE A 464 14.46 32.56 -1.79
C ILE A 464 14.71 32.52 -3.31
N LEU A 465 15.70 33.29 -3.78
CA LEU A 465 16.22 33.22 -5.15
C LEU A 465 17.67 32.71 -5.07
N GLY A 466 17.95 31.60 -5.74
CA GLY A 466 19.28 30.98 -5.77
C GLY A 466 19.63 30.19 -4.51
N ASN A 467 20.92 30.00 -4.30
CA ASN A 467 21.54 29.05 -3.37
C ASN A 467 21.16 27.61 -3.71
N VAL A 468 19.94 27.15 -3.42
CA VAL A 468 19.50 25.78 -3.72
C VAL A 468 18.07 25.77 -4.25
N TRP A 469 17.79 24.83 -5.15
CA TRP A 469 16.42 24.50 -5.48
C TRP A 469 15.69 24.00 -4.25
N GLU A 470 14.41 24.27 -4.14
CA GLU A 470 13.61 23.89 -2.97
C GLU A 470 12.43 23.01 -3.36
N TRP A 471 12.33 21.84 -2.72
CA TRP A 471 11.16 20.97 -2.83
C TRP A 471 9.88 21.66 -2.37
N CYS A 472 8.83 21.56 -3.18
CA CYS A 472 7.45 21.89 -2.80
C CYS A 472 6.60 20.61 -2.66
N ALA A 473 5.45 20.70 -1.98
CA ALA A 473 4.56 19.56 -1.77
C ALA A 473 3.96 19.01 -3.08
N ASP A 474 3.74 19.88 -4.07
CA ASP A 474 2.97 19.60 -5.28
C ASP A 474 3.64 18.60 -6.22
N TRP A 475 2.81 17.79 -6.88
CA TRP A 475 3.20 17.08 -8.09
C TRP A 475 3.34 18.05 -9.28
N TYR A 476 4.37 17.88 -10.12
CA TYR A 476 4.54 18.69 -11.32
C TYR A 476 3.58 18.26 -12.42
N ASN A 477 2.89 19.24 -13.01
CA ASN A 477 2.19 19.09 -14.27
C ASN A 477 2.31 20.39 -15.08
N GLY A 478 2.80 20.26 -16.32
CA GLY A 478 3.10 21.39 -17.20
C GLY A 478 1.87 22.16 -17.68
N SER A 479 0.66 21.60 -17.59
CA SER A 479 -0.60 22.27 -17.93
C SER A 479 -1.46 22.61 -16.71
N TYR A 480 -0.96 22.40 -15.48
CA TYR A 480 -1.74 22.60 -14.25
C TYR A 480 -2.36 24.00 -14.14
N TYR A 481 -1.61 25.05 -14.51
CA TYR A 481 -2.06 26.44 -14.40
C TYR A 481 -3.32 26.74 -15.23
N GLN A 482 -3.59 25.98 -16.29
CA GLN A 482 -4.79 26.16 -17.11
C GLN A 482 -6.09 25.83 -16.34
N ASN A 483 -5.99 24.96 -15.33
CA ASN A 483 -7.13 24.45 -14.56
C ASN A 483 -6.89 24.57 -13.04
N SER A 484 -5.95 25.43 -12.63
CA SER A 484 -5.58 25.61 -11.22
C SER A 484 -6.77 26.21 -10.43
N PRO A 485 -7.13 25.64 -9.27
CA PRO A 485 -8.15 26.23 -8.42
C PRO A 485 -7.66 27.56 -7.83
N GLN A 486 -8.58 28.50 -7.66
CA GLN A 486 -8.22 29.84 -7.19
C GLN A 486 -7.80 29.90 -5.73
N SER A 487 -8.25 29.00 -4.86
CA SER A 487 -7.97 29.06 -3.41
C SER A 487 -7.08 27.89 -2.99
N ASN A 488 -5.91 28.21 -2.42
CA ASN A 488 -4.91 27.28 -1.90
C ASN A 488 -4.67 26.07 -2.82
N PRO A 489 -4.24 26.27 -4.09
CA PRO A 489 -3.93 25.16 -4.98
C PRO A 489 -2.81 24.30 -4.39
N LYS A 490 -2.99 22.97 -4.49
CA LYS A 490 -2.06 21.96 -3.96
C LYS A 490 -1.44 21.08 -5.06
N GLY A 491 -1.54 21.53 -6.31
CA GLY A 491 -1.11 20.75 -7.46
C GLY A 491 -2.13 19.66 -7.85
N PRO A 492 -1.79 18.80 -8.81
CA PRO A 492 -2.55 17.61 -9.15
C PRO A 492 -2.39 16.54 -8.06
N THR A 493 -3.35 15.62 -7.97
CA THR A 493 -3.36 14.56 -6.96
C THR A 493 -2.32 13.46 -7.19
N GLN A 494 -1.79 13.33 -8.42
CA GLN A 494 -0.81 12.34 -8.82
C GLN A 494 0.20 12.93 -9.81
N GLY A 495 1.39 12.35 -9.88
CA GLY A 495 2.42 12.73 -10.83
C GLY A 495 3.64 11.82 -10.75
N THR A 496 4.61 12.05 -11.62
CA THR A 496 5.89 11.31 -11.66
C THR A 496 7.05 12.11 -11.10
N ARG A 497 6.90 13.43 -10.96
CA ARG A 497 7.94 14.36 -10.51
C ARG A 497 7.34 15.39 -9.57
N ARG A 498 8.07 15.79 -8.53
CA ARG A 498 7.66 16.83 -7.58
C ARG A 498 8.21 18.19 -7.98
N MET A 499 7.51 19.24 -7.56
CA MET A 499 7.86 20.63 -7.87
C MET A 499 9.15 21.09 -7.19
N LEU A 500 9.97 21.82 -7.94
CA LEU A 500 11.15 22.54 -7.47
C LEU A 500 11.06 24.04 -7.82
N ARG A 501 11.56 24.88 -6.91
CA ARG A 501 11.51 26.35 -7.02
C ARG A 501 12.82 27.01 -6.57
N GLY A 502 13.06 28.26 -6.97
CA GLY A 502 14.14 29.10 -6.44
C GLY A 502 15.39 29.24 -7.29
N GLY A 503 15.79 28.21 -8.03
CA GLY A 503 17.11 28.17 -8.66
C GLY A 503 18.20 27.75 -7.68
N ALA A 504 19.39 27.42 -8.18
CA ALA A 504 20.52 27.00 -7.35
C ALA A 504 21.82 27.75 -7.70
N TRP A 505 22.85 27.54 -6.88
CA TRP A 505 24.18 28.12 -7.00
C TRP A 505 24.86 27.87 -8.36
N GLY A 506 24.50 26.80 -9.08
CA GLY A 506 25.00 26.51 -10.44
C GLY A 506 24.07 26.97 -11.57
N GLY A 507 23.00 27.70 -11.25
CA GLY A 507 21.97 28.13 -12.20
C GLY A 507 22.28 29.45 -12.91
N ILE A 508 21.48 29.77 -13.92
CA ILE A 508 21.50 31.06 -14.64
C ILE A 508 20.37 31.97 -14.15
N ALA A 509 20.47 33.28 -14.40
CA ALA A 509 19.49 34.27 -13.95
C ALA A 509 18.02 33.93 -14.29
N GLY A 510 17.78 33.30 -15.45
CA GLY A 510 16.45 32.89 -15.89
C GLY A 510 15.79 31.81 -15.00
N TYR A 511 16.59 31.00 -14.29
CA TYR A 511 16.13 29.95 -13.37
C TYR A 511 15.69 30.52 -12.01
N LEU A 512 16.14 31.72 -11.67
CA LEU A 512 15.86 32.40 -10.41
C LEU A 512 14.59 33.25 -10.47
N ARG A 513 13.92 33.35 -11.62
CA ARG A 513 12.67 34.13 -11.72
C ARG A 513 11.66 33.54 -10.73
N CYS A 514 10.90 34.39 -10.04
CA CYS A 514 9.90 33.97 -9.07
C CYS A 514 8.90 32.99 -9.67
N ALA A 515 8.58 33.10 -10.96
CA ALA A 515 7.67 32.21 -11.68
C ALA A 515 8.32 30.91 -12.18
N TYR A 516 9.65 30.79 -12.21
CA TYR A 516 10.33 29.68 -12.89
C TYR A 516 10.03 28.32 -12.24
N ARG A 517 9.50 27.40 -13.02
CA ARG A 517 9.12 26.06 -12.58
C ARG A 517 10.17 25.03 -12.97
N ASP A 518 10.62 24.25 -11.99
CA ASP A 518 11.35 23.02 -12.25
C ASP A 518 10.74 21.83 -11.52
N ARG A 519 11.31 20.66 -11.74
CA ARG A 519 10.78 19.38 -11.29
C ARG A 519 11.87 18.35 -11.26
N ASN A 520 11.79 17.44 -10.31
CA ASN A 520 12.66 16.28 -10.28
C ASN A 520 11.89 15.05 -9.76
N TYR A 521 12.40 13.85 -10.02
CA TYR A 521 11.82 12.64 -9.48
C TYR A 521 11.97 12.64 -7.94
N PRO A 522 10.94 12.25 -7.18
CA PRO A 522 10.95 12.37 -5.73
C PRO A 522 12.06 11.57 -5.06
N ALA A 523 12.47 10.44 -5.64
CA ALA A 523 13.55 9.58 -5.14
C ALA A 523 14.97 10.06 -5.53
N VAL A 524 15.11 11.04 -6.42
CA VAL A 524 16.42 11.48 -6.90
C VAL A 524 17.08 12.42 -5.90
N ARG A 525 18.29 12.07 -5.47
CA ARG A 525 19.18 12.93 -4.70
C ARG A 525 19.95 13.86 -5.63
N ASN A 526 19.98 15.15 -5.32
CA ASN A 526 20.68 16.17 -6.12
C ASN A 526 21.32 17.22 -5.20
N ALA A 527 22.62 17.47 -5.38
CA ALA A 527 23.41 18.41 -4.56
C ALA A 527 23.01 19.88 -4.72
N GLY A 528 22.23 20.22 -5.75
CA GLY A 528 21.64 21.54 -5.94
C GLY A 528 20.22 21.67 -5.38
N VAL A 529 19.68 20.63 -4.75
CA VAL A 529 18.28 20.58 -4.26
C VAL A 529 18.26 20.37 -2.76
N GLY A 530 17.66 21.33 -2.06
CA GLY A 530 17.26 21.27 -0.66
C GLY A 530 15.78 21.54 -0.49
N PHE A 531 15.39 22.11 0.65
CA PHE A 531 14.00 22.43 0.95
C PHE A 531 13.89 23.42 2.10
N ARG A 532 12.71 24.04 2.24
CA ARG A 532 12.33 24.81 3.42
C ARG A 532 10.96 24.35 3.92
N CYS A 533 10.71 24.55 5.20
CA CYS A 533 9.44 24.16 5.82
C CYS A 533 8.43 25.32 5.80
N ALA A 534 7.17 24.95 5.85
CA ALA A 534 6.02 25.81 6.09
C ALA A 534 5.17 25.24 7.23
N GLN A 535 4.30 26.07 7.82
CA GLN A 535 3.36 25.66 8.86
C GLN A 535 2.07 26.48 8.73
N ASP A 536 0.92 25.81 8.89
CA ASP A 536 -0.37 26.51 8.92
C ASP A 536 -0.47 27.38 10.19
N VAL A 537 -1.04 28.58 10.06
CA VAL A 537 -1.35 29.43 11.23
C VAL A 537 -2.68 28.94 11.81
N ARG A 538 -2.65 28.45 13.06
CA ARG A 538 -3.84 27.96 13.78
C ARG A 538 -4.73 29.10 14.28
#